data_AF-A0A8H8QVB0-F1
#
_entry.id   AF-A0A8H8QVB0-F1
#
_cell.length_a   1.000
_cell.length_b   1.000
_cell.length_c   1.000
_cell.angle_alpha   90.00
_cell.angle_beta   90.00
_cell.angle_gamma   90.00
#
_symmetry.space_group_name_H-M   'P 1'
#
loop_
_entity.id
_entity.type
_entity.pdbx_description
1 polymer ?
#
loop_
_entity_poly.entity_id
_entity_poly.type
_entity_poly.pdbx_seq_one_letter_code
_entity_poly.pdbx_strand_id
1 'polypeptide(L)'
;MKWPTSDKPAEMPNFESLARKYRYQVLGRACRDHGINSLFFAHHGDDQAETVMMRLTSGHKRPGLLGMKSDSEIPECHGIHGVHESGGIAPKSWRGRKAPVQYKSHQPLPNVKLIPQPIPETGGIKIYRPFLDFGKERLIATCQAGGIEWFEDHTNMDPTLTSRNAIRHLYKSHTMPAALTKSALVKLSSRCRELANTQLEMTEWCLSQCSIKRFDTRSGVLTVQFNDMNDSTIPVLTDKKLVAANVLRRIIMLVTPQEHVQTSVVYRTLKRVFPELWLSEELHFEPPKFTVAGVQFERLTDGAKCEWFISRQPHSTSTSMPVISFPHRKESSWSEWTLYDGRYWIRIQNHCKVPLFIRPYRKEDHNMFKQSLPMKMWNPLHKLLKHIAPVDSRYTLPAIFGPGDDGEAIVLALPTLNIGPHKIENMVKWEEEVVTVHEAGATIMYIL
;
A
#
# COMPACT_ATOMS: atom_id res chain seq x y z
N MET A 1 -14.37 -24.65 0.31
CA MET A 1 -13.30 -23.92 -0.42
C MET A 1 -12.83 -24.80 -1.57
N LYS A 2 -12.88 -24.34 -2.82
CA LYS A 2 -12.28 -25.08 -3.95
C LYS A 2 -10.83 -24.61 -4.10
N TRP A 3 -9.88 -25.54 -4.13
CA TRP A 3 -8.49 -25.18 -4.42
C TRP A 3 -8.41 -24.67 -5.87
N PRO A 4 -7.70 -23.55 -6.13
CA PRO A 4 -7.74 -22.91 -7.44
C PRO A 4 -6.91 -23.63 -8.51
N THR A 5 -6.03 -24.56 -8.14
CA THR A 5 -5.29 -25.40 -9.10
C THR A 5 -5.80 -26.83 -9.11
N SER A 6 -5.57 -27.55 -10.20
CA SER A 6 -5.89 -28.97 -10.36
C SER A 6 -4.92 -29.90 -9.63
N ASP A 7 -3.81 -29.37 -9.11
CA ASP A 7 -2.78 -30.19 -8.46
C ASP A 7 -3.19 -30.60 -7.04
N LYS A 8 -2.61 -31.71 -6.57
CA LYS A 8 -2.77 -32.15 -5.19
C LYS A 8 -2.07 -31.17 -4.24
N PRO A 9 -2.78 -30.46 -3.34
CA PRO A 9 -2.19 -29.39 -2.55
C PRO A 9 -1.05 -29.85 -1.63
N ALA A 10 -1.12 -31.08 -1.11
CA ALA A 10 -0.11 -31.65 -0.22
C ALA A 10 1.25 -31.94 -0.88
N GLU A 11 1.31 -32.00 -2.22
CA GLU A 11 2.55 -32.26 -2.97
C GLU A 11 3.26 -30.94 -3.37
N MET A 12 2.69 -29.78 -3.02
CA MET A 12 3.27 -28.47 -3.35
C MET A 12 4.35 -28.03 -2.34
N PRO A 13 5.56 -27.63 -2.79
CA PRO A 13 6.67 -27.25 -1.91
C PRO A 13 6.38 -25.98 -1.06
N ASN A 14 5.38 -25.18 -1.43
CA ASN A 14 4.96 -23.96 -0.73
C ASN A 14 3.50 -24.04 -0.26
N PHE A 15 2.98 -25.25 -0.03
CA PHE A 15 1.59 -25.48 0.35
C PHE A 15 1.12 -24.60 1.52
N GLU A 16 1.86 -24.55 2.64
CA GLU A 16 1.45 -23.76 3.82
C GLU A 16 1.27 -22.27 3.46
N SER A 17 2.21 -21.70 2.71
CA SER A 17 2.16 -20.30 2.28
C SER A 17 0.97 -20.04 1.35
N LEU A 18 0.71 -20.93 0.39
CA LEU A 18 -0.45 -20.82 -0.52
C LEU A 18 -1.77 -20.99 0.23
N ALA A 19 -1.88 -22.00 1.10
CA ALA A 19 -3.07 -22.25 1.90
C ALA A 19 -3.35 -21.06 2.83
N ARG A 20 -2.32 -20.49 3.45
CA ARG A 20 -2.41 -19.26 4.25
C ARG A 20 -2.93 -18.10 3.42
N LYS A 21 -2.37 -17.84 2.23
CA LYS A 21 -2.81 -16.80 1.31
C LYS A 21 -4.28 -16.96 0.93
N TYR A 22 -4.67 -18.12 0.40
CA TYR A 22 -6.05 -18.33 -0.03
C TYR A 22 -7.05 -18.28 1.13
N ARG A 23 -6.69 -18.79 2.31
CA ARG A 23 -7.53 -18.67 3.51
C ARG A 23 -7.80 -17.22 3.87
N TYR A 24 -6.77 -16.37 3.90
CA TYR A 24 -6.98 -14.94 4.16
C TYR A 24 -7.84 -14.27 3.10
N GLN A 25 -7.62 -14.57 1.82
CA GLN A 25 -8.41 -13.95 0.76
C GLN A 25 -9.88 -14.39 0.78
N VAL A 26 -10.17 -15.66 1.12
CA VAL A 26 -11.55 -16.16 1.27
C VAL A 26 -12.22 -15.53 2.48
N LEU A 27 -11.55 -15.52 3.64
CA LEU A 27 -12.07 -14.87 4.85
C LEU A 27 -12.28 -13.37 4.63
N GLY A 28 -11.34 -12.72 3.94
CA GLY A 28 -11.38 -11.31 3.59
C GLY A 28 -12.61 -10.97 2.75
N ARG A 29 -12.80 -11.68 1.63
CA ARG A 29 -13.98 -11.51 0.78
C ARG A 29 -15.28 -11.77 1.54
N ALA A 30 -15.36 -12.85 2.32
CA ALA A 30 -16.53 -13.15 3.12
C ALA A 30 -16.84 -12.05 4.14
N CYS A 31 -15.83 -11.52 4.83
CA CYS A 31 -15.99 -10.42 5.77
C CYS A 31 -16.51 -9.16 5.06
N ARG A 32 -15.92 -8.77 3.93
CA ARG A 32 -16.38 -7.64 3.12
C ARG A 32 -17.84 -7.82 2.71
N ASP A 33 -18.19 -8.98 2.17
CA ASP A 33 -19.54 -9.26 1.65
C ASP A 33 -20.60 -9.23 2.76
N HIS A 34 -20.21 -9.44 4.03
CA HIS A 34 -21.07 -9.35 5.21
C HIS A 34 -20.91 -8.04 6.00
N GLY A 35 -20.13 -7.06 5.51
CA GLY A 35 -19.89 -5.79 6.21
C GLY A 35 -19.08 -5.92 7.51
N ILE A 36 -18.29 -6.99 7.66
CA ILE A 36 -17.42 -7.24 8.81
C ILE A 36 -16.06 -6.58 8.57
N ASN A 37 -15.63 -5.73 9.50
CA ASN A 37 -14.35 -5.01 9.45
C ASN A 37 -13.31 -5.53 10.46
N SER A 38 -13.71 -6.45 11.34
CA SER A 38 -12.88 -6.95 12.45
C SER A 38 -12.94 -8.48 12.47
N LEU A 39 -11.78 -9.11 12.32
CA LEU A 39 -11.61 -10.56 12.29
C LEU A 39 -10.72 -11.02 13.45
N PHE A 40 -11.23 -11.90 14.30
CA PHE A 40 -10.50 -12.41 15.44
C PHE A 40 -9.86 -13.76 15.12
N PHE A 41 -8.58 -13.92 15.43
CA PHE A 41 -7.90 -15.21 15.40
C PHE A 41 -7.48 -15.62 16.81
N ALA A 42 -7.65 -16.90 17.11
CA ALA A 42 -7.23 -17.50 18.38
C ALA A 42 -5.71 -17.82 18.43
N HIS A 43 -4.86 -17.00 17.80
CA HIS A 43 -3.42 -17.15 17.93
C HIS A 43 -2.99 -16.89 19.37
N HIS A 44 -2.10 -17.72 19.89
CA HIS A 44 -1.69 -17.69 21.29
C HIS A 44 -0.18 -17.60 21.49
N GLY A 45 0.29 -17.54 22.74
CA GLY A 45 1.70 -17.34 23.09
C GLY A 45 2.62 -18.45 22.56
N ASP A 46 2.15 -19.70 22.52
CA ASP A 46 2.94 -20.78 21.92
C ASP A 46 3.12 -20.59 20.40
N ASP A 47 2.10 -20.12 19.66
CA ASP A 47 2.24 -19.82 18.23
C ASP A 47 3.25 -18.69 17.99
N GLN A 48 3.39 -17.76 18.95
CA GLN A 48 4.44 -16.76 18.90
C GLN A 48 5.82 -17.36 19.06
N ALA A 49 6.03 -18.20 20.06
CA ALA A 49 7.30 -18.88 20.26
C ALA A 49 7.69 -19.69 19.02
N GLU A 50 6.74 -20.44 18.44
CA GLU A 50 6.93 -21.19 17.20
C GLU A 50 7.32 -20.28 16.03
N THR A 51 6.61 -19.16 15.86
CA THR A 51 6.89 -18.20 14.78
C THR A 51 8.26 -17.55 14.93
N VAL A 52 8.67 -17.19 16.16
CA VAL A 52 9.98 -16.62 16.44
C VAL A 52 11.08 -17.65 16.19
N MET A 53 10.92 -18.88 16.66
CA MET A 53 11.87 -19.98 16.43
C MET A 53 12.03 -20.25 14.93
N MET A 54 10.92 -20.36 14.21
CA MET A 54 10.92 -20.55 12.75
C MET A 54 11.72 -19.45 12.05
N ARG A 55 11.43 -18.18 12.37
CA ARG A 55 12.12 -17.05 11.74
C ARG A 55 13.62 -17.00 12.10
N LEU A 56 13.99 -17.35 13.33
CA LEU A 56 15.39 -17.51 13.74
C LEU A 56 16.10 -18.57 12.90
N THR A 57 15.50 -19.76 12.75
CA THR A 57 16.09 -20.85 11.95
C THR A 57 16.20 -20.51 10.47
N SER A 58 15.32 -19.64 9.96
CA SER A 58 15.40 -19.11 8.59
C SER A 58 16.33 -17.90 8.43
N GLY A 59 17.14 -17.56 9.44
CA GLY A 59 18.14 -16.49 9.36
C GLY A 59 17.60 -15.06 9.47
N HIS A 60 16.36 -14.88 9.95
CA HIS A 60 15.79 -13.54 10.11
C HIS A 60 16.50 -12.77 11.22
N LYS A 61 16.71 -11.48 10.97
CA LYS A 61 17.24 -10.52 11.96
C LYS A 61 16.10 -9.83 12.70
N ARG A 62 16.43 -8.88 13.59
CA ARG A 62 15.51 -8.10 14.44
C ARG A 62 14.14 -7.78 13.81
N PRO A 63 14.01 -7.22 12.57
CA PRO A 63 12.70 -6.91 12.00
C PRO A 63 11.79 -8.13 11.79
N GLY A 64 12.36 -9.30 11.52
CA GLY A 64 11.61 -10.54 11.43
C GLY A 64 11.24 -11.12 12.80
N LEU A 65 12.01 -10.83 13.85
CA LEU A 65 11.82 -11.41 15.18
C LEU A 65 10.74 -10.71 16.03
N LEU A 66 10.08 -9.69 15.49
CA LEU A 66 8.95 -8.99 16.15
C LEU A 66 7.76 -9.91 16.46
N GLY A 67 7.72 -11.10 15.85
CA GLY A 67 6.63 -12.05 15.97
C GLY A 67 5.37 -11.60 15.22
N MET A 68 4.22 -12.10 15.63
CA MET A 68 2.89 -11.60 15.28
C MET A 68 2.54 -10.33 16.09
N LYS A 69 1.74 -9.43 15.52
CA LYS A 69 1.19 -8.28 16.26
C LYS A 69 -0.15 -8.66 16.89
N SER A 70 -0.53 -8.01 17.99
CA SER A 70 -1.87 -8.10 18.60
C SER A 70 -2.96 -7.76 17.60
N ASP A 71 -2.69 -6.78 16.75
CA ASP A 71 -3.55 -6.27 15.71
C ASP A 71 -2.76 -5.98 14.43
N SER A 72 -3.39 -6.18 13.28
CA SER A 72 -2.79 -5.91 11.97
C SER A 72 -3.87 -5.84 10.89
N GLU A 73 -3.58 -5.23 9.75
CA GLU A 73 -4.38 -5.45 8.54
C GLU A 73 -4.36 -6.94 8.13
N ILE A 74 -5.37 -7.37 7.38
CA ILE A 74 -5.43 -8.72 6.83
C ILE A 74 -4.33 -8.90 5.77
N PRO A 75 -3.36 -9.83 5.98
CA PRO A 75 -2.27 -10.01 5.03
C PRO A 75 -2.75 -10.77 3.78
N GLU A 76 -1.92 -10.80 2.74
CA GLU A 76 -2.13 -11.60 1.51
C GLU A 76 -3.37 -11.22 0.69
N CYS A 77 -3.99 -10.08 1.00
CA CYS A 77 -5.22 -9.59 0.38
C CYS A 77 -5.04 -8.33 -0.47
N HIS A 78 -3.80 -7.96 -0.78
CA HIS A 78 -3.50 -6.86 -1.70
C HIS A 78 -4.21 -7.06 -3.04
N GLY A 79 -4.77 -5.96 -3.58
CA GLY A 79 -5.58 -6.01 -4.79
C GLY A 79 -7.01 -6.51 -4.61
N ILE A 80 -7.51 -6.64 -3.36
CA ILE A 80 -8.92 -6.92 -3.07
C ILE A 80 -9.58 -5.70 -2.41
N HIS A 81 -10.39 -4.96 -3.18
CA HIS A 81 -11.14 -3.80 -2.69
C HIS A 81 -12.10 -4.18 -1.57
N GLY A 82 -12.16 -3.35 -0.52
CA GLY A 82 -12.96 -3.57 0.68
C GLY A 82 -12.35 -4.56 1.68
N VAL A 83 -11.16 -5.09 1.40
CA VAL A 83 -10.47 -6.09 2.25
C VAL A 83 -9.12 -5.57 2.71
N HIS A 84 -8.31 -5.03 1.80
CA HIS A 84 -6.97 -4.53 2.10
C HIS A 84 -6.91 -3.03 1.83
N GLU A 85 -6.72 -2.23 2.87
CA GLU A 85 -6.51 -0.77 2.79
C GLU A 85 -7.55 -0.03 1.92
N SER A 86 -8.80 -0.50 1.93
CA SER A 86 -9.87 -0.05 1.03
C SER A 86 -11.29 -0.34 1.54
N GLY A 87 -12.29 0.33 0.97
CA GLY A 87 -13.73 0.16 1.25
C GLY A 87 -14.21 0.67 2.61
N GLY A 88 -13.49 1.63 3.21
CA GLY A 88 -13.84 2.21 4.51
C GLY A 88 -13.86 3.74 4.47
N ILE A 89 -14.79 4.31 5.23
CA ILE A 89 -14.95 5.76 5.36
C ILE A 89 -13.87 6.30 6.31
N ALA A 90 -13.23 7.41 5.92
CA ALA A 90 -12.23 8.13 6.71
C ALA A 90 -12.62 8.25 8.22
N PRO A 91 -11.65 8.29 9.15
CA PRO A 91 -11.91 8.29 10.60
C PRO A 91 -12.89 9.39 11.03
N LYS A 92 -13.55 9.23 12.19
CA LYS A 92 -14.56 10.17 12.70
C LYS A 92 -14.09 11.63 12.80
N SER A 93 -12.77 11.89 12.95
CA SER A 93 -12.17 13.22 12.92
C SER A 93 -12.28 13.94 11.56
N TRP A 94 -12.62 13.21 10.49
CA TRP A 94 -12.78 13.71 9.12
C TRP A 94 -14.26 14.00 8.76
N ARG A 95 -15.19 13.90 9.72
CA ARG A 95 -16.62 14.19 9.49
C ARG A 95 -16.89 15.69 9.37
N GLY A 96 -16.77 16.17 8.14
CA GLY A 96 -17.31 17.43 7.67
C GLY A 96 -17.48 17.48 6.14
N ARG A 97 -17.02 16.44 5.42
CA ARG A 97 -17.18 16.31 3.97
C ARG A 97 -18.02 15.08 3.63
N LYS A 98 -18.85 15.24 2.61
CA LYS A 98 -19.81 14.25 2.09
C LYS A 98 -19.08 12.93 1.73
N ALA A 99 -19.85 11.85 1.54
CA ALA A 99 -19.46 10.56 0.95
C ALA A 99 -18.38 10.69 -0.16
N PRO A 100 -17.61 9.61 -0.49
CA PRO A 100 -16.64 9.62 -1.60
C PRO A 100 -17.20 10.40 -2.78
N VAL A 101 -16.36 11.27 -3.39
CA VAL A 101 -16.79 12.28 -4.34
C VAL A 101 -17.48 11.60 -5.52
N GLN A 102 -18.78 11.39 -5.42
CA GLN A 102 -19.62 11.05 -6.54
C GLN A 102 -19.67 12.32 -7.37
N TYR A 103 -18.88 12.37 -8.43
CA TYR A 103 -18.99 13.45 -9.41
C TYR A 103 -20.38 13.34 -10.03
N LYS A 104 -21.32 14.12 -9.50
CA LYS A 104 -22.71 14.17 -9.96
C LYS A 104 -22.85 14.63 -11.42
N SER A 105 -21.75 15.11 -12.03
CA SER A 105 -21.63 15.49 -13.42
C SER A 105 -20.14 15.56 -13.79
N HIS A 106 -19.70 14.96 -14.90
CA HIS A 106 -18.42 15.29 -15.53
C HIS A 106 -18.43 16.79 -15.81
N GLN A 107 -17.60 17.60 -15.15
CA GLN A 107 -17.61 19.04 -15.38
C GLN A 107 -16.90 19.35 -16.70
N PRO A 108 -17.61 19.83 -17.74
CA PRO A 108 -16.97 20.21 -18.98
C PRO A 108 -16.43 21.63 -18.79
N LEU A 109 -15.30 21.77 -18.10
CA LEU A 109 -14.78 23.02 -17.53
C LEU A 109 -14.98 24.27 -18.42
N PRO A 110 -15.66 25.30 -17.87
CA PRO A 110 -15.03 26.62 -17.80
C PRO A 110 -15.02 27.14 -16.35
N ASN A 111 -13.94 27.84 -15.99
CA ASN A 111 -13.59 28.37 -14.65
C ASN A 111 -13.21 27.30 -13.62
N VAL A 112 -11.95 26.85 -13.71
CA VAL A 112 -11.30 25.84 -12.85
C VAL A 112 -11.28 26.28 -11.38
N LYS A 113 -12.39 26.05 -10.64
CA LYS A 113 -12.28 25.72 -9.22
C LYS A 113 -11.68 24.33 -9.17
N LEU A 114 -10.49 24.18 -8.57
CA LEU A 114 -9.80 22.89 -8.47
C LEU A 114 -10.79 21.81 -8.00
N ILE A 115 -10.87 20.73 -8.77
CA ILE A 115 -11.65 19.54 -8.44
C ILE A 115 -11.17 19.05 -7.05
N PRO A 116 -12.07 18.64 -6.14
CA PRO A 116 -11.65 18.08 -4.85
C PRO A 116 -10.68 16.92 -5.07
N GLN A 117 -9.62 16.83 -4.27
CA GLN A 117 -8.77 15.63 -4.31
C GLN A 117 -9.59 14.42 -3.82
N PRO A 118 -9.43 13.23 -4.44
CA PRO A 118 -10.03 12.00 -3.92
C PRO A 118 -9.63 11.78 -2.46
N ILE A 119 -10.58 11.40 -1.62
CA ILE A 119 -10.33 11.10 -0.20
C ILE A 119 -9.61 9.74 -0.15
N PRO A 120 -8.46 9.63 0.53
CA PRO A 120 -7.81 8.33 0.74
C PRO A 120 -8.72 7.36 1.53
N GLU A 121 -8.84 6.12 1.07
CA GLU A 121 -9.67 5.10 1.72
C GLU A 121 -9.01 4.50 2.96
N THR A 122 -9.54 4.71 4.16
CA THR A 122 -8.91 4.19 5.39
C THR A 122 -9.48 2.84 5.83
N GLY A 123 -10.06 2.09 4.89
CA GLY A 123 -10.78 0.85 5.14
C GLY A 123 -9.90 -0.39 5.19
N GLY A 124 -10.56 -1.54 5.14
CA GLY A 124 -9.95 -2.85 5.19
C GLY A 124 -10.41 -3.66 6.39
N ILE A 125 -9.96 -4.91 6.43
CA ILE A 125 -10.28 -5.84 7.51
C ILE A 125 -9.11 -5.90 8.48
N LYS A 126 -9.38 -5.52 9.71
CA LYS A 126 -8.42 -5.63 10.82
C LYS A 126 -8.50 -6.99 11.46
N ILE A 127 -7.34 -7.60 11.62
CA ILE A 127 -7.15 -8.80 12.41
C ILE A 127 -6.85 -8.43 13.86
N TYR A 128 -7.50 -9.12 14.79
CA TYR A 128 -7.21 -9.08 16.22
C TYR A 128 -6.81 -10.47 16.73
N ARG A 129 -5.83 -10.51 17.64
CA ARG A 129 -5.26 -11.74 18.23
C ARG A 129 -5.28 -11.63 19.76
N PRO A 130 -6.46 -11.71 20.41
CA PRO A 130 -6.60 -11.44 21.85
C PRO A 130 -5.88 -12.45 22.74
N PHE A 131 -5.58 -13.66 22.23
CA PHE A 131 -4.96 -14.71 23.03
C PHE A 131 -3.44 -14.75 22.99
N LEU A 132 -2.80 -13.77 22.33
CA LEU A 132 -1.36 -13.80 22.03
C LEU A 132 -0.47 -13.85 23.28
N ASP A 133 -0.98 -13.35 24.41
CA ASP A 133 -0.26 -13.31 25.70
C ASP A 133 -0.54 -14.53 26.59
N PHE A 134 -1.41 -15.45 26.14
CA PHE A 134 -1.80 -16.63 26.90
C PHE A 134 -1.13 -17.88 26.32
N GLY A 135 -0.59 -18.74 27.18
CA GLY A 135 -0.08 -20.05 26.76
C GLY A 135 -1.20 -21.04 26.44
N LYS A 136 -0.91 -22.03 25.58
CA LYS A 136 -1.91 -23.05 25.18
C LYS A 136 -2.49 -23.80 26.39
N GLU A 137 -1.65 -24.14 27.38
CA GLU A 137 -2.08 -24.84 28.60
C GLU A 137 -3.14 -24.04 29.39
N ARG A 138 -2.97 -22.72 29.48
CA ARG A 138 -3.94 -21.84 30.15
C ARG A 138 -5.28 -21.81 29.40
N LEU A 139 -5.24 -21.83 28.07
CA LEU A 139 -6.46 -21.88 27.25
C LEU A 139 -7.19 -23.22 27.41
N ILE A 140 -6.46 -24.34 27.42
CA ILE A 140 -7.04 -25.68 27.67
C ILE A 140 -7.69 -25.73 29.05
N ALA A 141 -6.97 -25.29 30.10
CA ALA A 141 -7.50 -25.27 31.46
C ALA A 141 -8.78 -24.41 31.56
N THR A 142 -8.88 -23.35 30.77
CA THR A 142 -10.08 -22.50 30.71
C THR A 142 -11.25 -23.22 30.03
N CYS A 143 -11.00 -23.94 28.93
CA CYS A 143 -12.03 -24.75 28.27
C CYS A 143 -12.51 -25.89 29.18
N GLN A 144 -11.60 -26.59 29.85
CA GLN A 144 -11.92 -27.65 30.82
C GLN A 144 -12.76 -27.13 31.99
N ALA A 145 -12.37 -26.01 32.60
CA ALA A 145 -13.13 -25.38 33.67
C ALA A 145 -14.51 -24.90 33.22
N GLY A 146 -14.64 -24.50 31.95
CA GLY A 146 -15.91 -24.10 31.34
C GLY A 146 -16.74 -25.25 30.76
N GLY A 147 -16.25 -26.49 30.80
CA GLY A 147 -16.91 -27.63 30.14
C GLY A 147 -17.06 -27.48 28.62
N ILE A 148 -16.15 -26.74 27.97
CA ILE A 148 -16.17 -26.48 26.53
C ILE A 148 -15.40 -27.59 25.82
N GLU A 149 -16.07 -28.34 24.95
CA GLU A 149 -15.42 -29.31 24.07
C GLU A 149 -14.72 -28.61 22.91
N TRP A 150 -13.58 -29.16 22.46
CA TRP A 150 -12.84 -28.67 21.30
C TRP A 150 -12.46 -29.81 20.36
N PHE A 151 -12.20 -29.44 19.11
CA PHE A 151 -11.75 -30.37 18.08
C PHE A 151 -10.23 -30.28 17.90
N GLU A 152 -9.57 -31.42 17.75
CA GLU A 152 -8.14 -31.49 17.42
C GLU A 152 -7.93 -31.97 15.98
N ASP A 153 -7.29 -31.15 15.16
CA ASP A 153 -6.99 -31.48 13.77
C ASP A 153 -5.77 -32.42 13.69
N HIS A 154 -6.00 -33.61 13.14
CA HIS A 154 -5.02 -34.69 13.00
C HIS A 154 -3.81 -34.34 12.12
N THR A 155 -3.93 -33.37 11.21
CA THR A 155 -2.82 -32.93 10.35
C THR A 155 -1.72 -32.17 11.10
N ASN A 156 -2.00 -31.70 12.33
CA ASN A 156 -1.00 -31.09 13.21
C ASN A 156 0.03 -32.08 13.75
N MET A 157 -0.19 -33.39 13.57
CA MET A 157 0.66 -34.45 14.12
C MET A 157 1.79 -34.87 13.20
N ASP A 158 1.77 -34.50 11.91
CA ASP A 158 2.84 -34.83 10.96
C ASP A 158 3.98 -33.80 11.06
N PRO A 159 5.16 -34.17 11.59
CA PRO A 159 6.29 -33.26 11.76
C PRO A 159 6.97 -32.89 10.42
N THR A 160 6.73 -33.65 9.35
CA THR A 160 7.36 -33.45 8.03
C THR A 160 6.58 -32.48 7.15
N LEU A 161 5.30 -32.27 7.46
CA LEU A 161 4.38 -31.48 6.64
C LEU A 161 4.70 -29.98 6.64
N THR A 162 5.13 -29.42 7.78
CA THR A 162 5.46 -27.99 7.89
C THR A 162 6.62 -27.74 8.86
N SER A 163 7.38 -26.65 8.64
CA SER A 163 8.44 -26.25 9.58
C SER A 163 7.90 -25.97 10.98
N ARG A 164 6.65 -25.51 11.10
CA ARG A 164 5.99 -25.31 12.40
C ARG A 164 5.67 -26.61 13.11
N ASN A 165 5.17 -27.62 12.39
CA ASN A 165 4.93 -28.94 12.97
C ASN A 165 6.25 -29.57 13.45
N ALA A 166 7.34 -29.42 12.69
CA ALA A 166 8.67 -29.85 13.12
C ALA A 166 9.10 -29.16 14.43
N ILE A 167 8.90 -27.84 14.55
CA ILE A 167 9.19 -27.09 15.79
C ILE A 167 8.30 -27.57 16.94
N ARG A 168 7.00 -27.76 16.72
CA ARG A 168 6.07 -28.31 17.74
C ARG A 168 6.53 -29.68 18.22
N HIS A 169 6.92 -30.56 17.30
CA HIS A 169 7.43 -31.88 17.62
C HIS A 169 8.73 -31.81 18.42
N LEU A 170 9.63 -30.88 18.10
CA LEU A 170 10.86 -30.63 18.86
C LEU A 170 10.55 -30.28 20.33
N TYR A 171 9.66 -29.32 20.56
CA TYR A 171 9.23 -28.93 21.92
C TYR A 171 8.49 -30.03 22.67
N LYS A 172 7.77 -30.92 21.96
CA LYS A 172 7.08 -32.06 22.56
C LYS A 172 8.04 -33.19 22.95
N SER A 173 9.08 -33.40 22.14
CA SER A 173 9.96 -34.57 22.26
C SER A 173 11.22 -34.30 23.09
N HIS A 174 11.57 -33.03 23.31
CA HIS A 174 12.82 -32.65 23.98
C HIS A 174 12.59 -31.50 24.98
N THR A 175 13.33 -31.54 26.08
CA THR A 175 13.47 -30.40 26.98
C THR A 175 14.40 -29.37 26.36
N MET A 176 13.87 -28.19 26.05
CA MET A 176 14.65 -27.14 25.41
C MET A 176 15.60 -26.44 26.41
N PRO A 177 16.82 -26.07 26.00
CA PRO A 177 17.70 -25.23 26.80
C PRO A 177 17.03 -23.90 27.17
N ALA A 178 17.42 -23.30 28.30
CA ALA A 178 16.79 -22.10 28.86
C ALA A 178 16.58 -20.96 27.83
N ALA A 179 17.56 -20.73 26.95
CA ALA A 179 17.53 -19.69 25.92
C ALA A 179 16.51 -19.96 24.79
N LEU A 180 16.12 -21.21 24.56
CA LEU A 180 15.20 -21.64 23.51
C LEU A 180 13.86 -22.13 24.09
N THR A 181 13.56 -21.78 25.33
CA THR A 181 12.23 -22.02 25.90
C THR A 181 11.20 -21.11 25.23
N LYS A 182 9.92 -21.53 25.21
CA LYS A 182 8.82 -20.72 24.65
C LYS A 182 8.77 -19.31 25.27
N SER A 183 8.93 -19.23 26.59
CA SER A 183 8.93 -17.95 27.32
C SER A 183 10.13 -17.07 26.97
N ALA A 184 11.32 -17.65 26.76
CA ALA A 184 12.50 -16.90 26.31
C ALA A 184 12.30 -16.31 24.91
N LEU A 185 11.71 -17.07 23.98
CA LEU A 185 11.43 -16.59 22.62
C LEU A 185 10.36 -15.50 22.58
N VAL A 186 9.30 -15.62 23.40
CA VAL A 186 8.28 -14.55 23.54
C VAL A 186 8.89 -13.29 24.14
N LYS A 187 9.77 -13.42 25.15
CA LYS A 187 10.52 -12.29 25.73
C LYS A 187 11.45 -11.64 24.69
N LEU A 188 12.13 -12.43 23.86
CA LEU A 188 12.97 -11.92 22.77
C LEU A 188 12.14 -11.09 21.78
N SER A 189 10.99 -11.61 21.35
CA SER A 189 10.06 -10.90 20.47
C SER A 189 9.59 -9.58 21.07
N SER A 190 9.27 -9.59 22.37
CA SER A 190 8.82 -8.39 23.09
C SER A 190 9.92 -7.31 23.12
N ARG A 191 11.16 -7.67 23.46
CA ARG A 191 12.31 -6.74 23.42
C ARG A 191 12.56 -6.19 22.01
N CYS A 192 12.48 -7.04 20.99
CA CYS A 192 12.61 -6.59 19.60
C CYS A 192 11.49 -5.60 19.22
N ARG A 193 10.27 -5.79 19.73
CA ARG A 193 9.12 -4.91 19.52
C ARG A 193 9.29 -3.57 20.23
N GLU A 194 9.75 -3.56 21.49
CA GLU A 194 10.09 -2.34 22.23
C GLU A 194 11.11 -1.49 21.46
N LEU A 195 12.21 -2.10 21.01
CA LEU A 195 13.22 -1.40 20.20
C LEU A 195 12.67 -0.89 18.87
N ALA A 196 11.76 -1.63 18.23
CA ALA A 196 11.11 -1.19 17.00
C ALA A 196 10.12 -0.05 17.24
N ASN A 197 9.44 -0.03 18.38
CA ASN A 197 8.53 1.04 18.76
C ASN A 197 9.28 2.34 19.04
N THR A 198 10.41 2.31 19.76
CA THR A 198 11.25 3.51 19.94
C THR A 198 11.73 4.06 18.59
N GLN A 199 12.15 3.17 17.68
CA GLN A 199 12.55 3.57 16.32
C GLN A 199 11.38 4.19 15.54
N LEU A 200 10.18 3.65 15.70
CA LEU A 200 8.96 4.16 15.08
C LEU A 200 8.60 5.54 15.62
N GLU A 201 8.61 5.73 16.95
CA GLU A 201 8.34 7.02 17.59
C GLU A 201 9.28 8.11 17.08
N MET A 202 10.58 7.82 16.95
CA MET A 202 11.54 8.76 16.38
C MET A 202 11.28 9.05 14.90
N THR A 203 10.85 8.04 14.14
CA THR A 203 10.47 8.21 12.73
C THR A 203 9.25 9.13 12.60
N GLU A 204 8.22 8.90 13.42
CA GLU A 204 7.01 9.74 13.44
C GLU A 204 7.34 11.17 13.87
N TRP A 205 8.19 11.35 14.88
CA TRP A 205 8.66 12.68 15.26
C TRP A 205 9.41 13.38 14.11
N CYS A 206 10.37 12.72 13.45
CA CYS A 206 11.10 13.33 12.32
C CYS A 206 10.16 13.67 11.15
N LEU A 207 9.17 12.81 10.87
CA LEU A 207 8.14 13.09 9.88
C LEU A 207 7.33 14.33 10.24
N SER A 208 6.96 14.52 11.51
CA SER A 208 6.23 15.71 11.98
C SER A 208 6.99 17.02 11.74
N GLN A 209 8.32 16.95 11.65
CA GLN A 209 9.17 18.10 11.37
C GLN A 209 9.39 18.33 9.86
N CYS A 210 8.99 17.39 8.99
CA CYS A 210 9.03 17.58 7.55
C CYS A 210 7.92 18.53 7.09
N SER A 211 8.23 19.43 6.15
CA SER A 211 7.24 20.35 5.59
C SER A 211 6.76 19.84 4.23
N ILE A 212 5.51 19.39 4.16
CA ILE A 212 4.85 19.05 2.89
C ILE A 212 4.20 20.32 2.35
N LYS A 213 4.81 20.92 1.33
CA LYS A 213 4.30 22.16 0.70
C LYS A 213 3.18 21.90 -0.29
N ARG A 214 3.19 20.72 -0.89
CA ARG A 214 2.22 20.32 -1.91
C ARG A 214 2.08 18.81 -1.90
N PHE A 215 0.85 18.32 -1.92
CA PHE A 215 0.53 16.92 -2.19
C PHE A 215 -0.70 16.86 -3.08
N ASP A 216 -0.62 16.14 -4.20
CA ASP A 216 -1.73 15.95 -5.12
C ASP A 216 -1.91 14.46 -5.44
N THR A 217 -2.95 13.86 -4.87
CA THR A 217 -3.24 12.44 -5.03
C THR A 217 -3.72 12.09 -6.44
N ARG A 218 -4.18 13.06 -7.25
CA ARG A 218 -4.72 12.80 -8.60
C ARG A 218 -3.64 12.46 -9.62
N SER A 219 -2.44 13.01 -9.42
CA SER A 219 -1.26 12.77 -10.24
C SER A 219 -0.18 12.00 -9.49
N GLY A 220 -0.28 11.89 -8.16
CA GLY A 220 0.75 11.28 -7.33
C GLY A 220 2.01 12.13 -7.34
N VAL A 221 1.89 13.41 -6.98
CA VAL A 221 3.02 14.32 -6.84
C VAL A 221 3.07 14.93 -5.45
N LEU A 222 4.28 15.17 -4.96
CA LEU A 222 4.56 15.68 -3.63
C LEU A 222 5.73 16.67 -3.71
N THR A 223 5.65 17.78 -2.99
CA THR A 223 6.78 18.66 -2.72
C THR A 223 7.03 18.66 -1.22
N VAL A 224 8.20 18.20 -0.81
CA VAL A 224 8.58 18.03 0.59
C VAL A 224 9.93 18.67 0.86
N GLN A 225 10.05 19.22 2.06
CA GLN A 225 11.29 19.65 2.65
C GLN A 225 11.54 18.78 3.88
N PHE A 226 12.67 18.06 3.87
CA PHE A 226 13.06 17.20 4.98
C PHE A 226 13.70 18.02 6.10
N ASN A 227 13.58 17.53 7.35
CA ASN A 227 14.30 18.11 8.48
C ASN A 227 15.77 17.63 8.50
N ASP A 228 16.63 18.41 9.16
CA ASP A 228 18.02 18.04 9.41
C ASP A 228 18.10 16.89 10.42
N MET A 229 18.73 15.78 10.02
CA MET A 229 18.86 14.59 10.88
C MET A 229 19.95 14.74 11.96
N ASN A 230 20.74 15.82 11.93
CA ASN A 230 21.71 16.18 12.96
C ASN A 230 21.13 17.05 14.08
N ASP A 231 19.83 17.34 14.05
CA ASP A 231 19.13 18.03 15.15
C ASP A 231 19.44 17.37 16.50
N SER A 232 19.87 18.18 17.47
CA SER A 232 20.28 17.75 18.82
C SER A 232 19.13 17.21 19.66
N THR A 233 17.88 17.44 19.23
CA THR A 233 16.68 16.86 19.84
C THR A 233 16.48 15.39 19.50
N ILE A 234 17.13 14.87 18.43
CA ILE A 234 17.09 13.45 18.10
C ILE A 234 18.02 12.69 19.06
N PRO A 235 17.52 11.70 19.83
CA PRO A 235 18.32 10.96 20.81
C PRO A 235 19.56 10.29 20.22
N VAL A 236 20.72 10.52 20.85
CA VAL A 236 22.06 10.07 20.39
C VAL A 236 22.17 8.54 20.23
N LEU A 237 21.42 7.76 21.01
CA LEU A 237 21.45 6.29 20.96
C LEU A 237 20.72 5.69 19.74
N THR A 238 20.07 6.52 18.91
CA THR A 238 19.29 6.05 17.77
C THR A 238 20.17 5.94 16.52
N ASP A 239 20.02 4.86 15.76
CA ASP A 239 20.60 4.76 14.41
C ASP A 239 19.92 5.79 13.50
N LYS A 240 20.52 6.98 13.41
CA LYS A 240 20.01 8.11 12.62
C LYS A 240 19.81 7.76 11.15
N LYS A 241 20.67 6.89 10.57
CA LYS A 241 20.56 6.46 9.17
C LYS A 241 19.33 5.57 8.99
N LEU A 242 19.05 4.69 9.94
CA LEU A 242 17.82 3.89 9.93
C LEU A 242 16.56 4.76 10.12
N VAL A 243 16.59 5.77 10.98
CA VAL A 243 15.46 6.72 11.11
C VAL A 243 15.24 7.44 9.79
N ALA A 244 16.28 8.01 9.19
CA ALA A 244 16.20 8.70 7.91
C ALA A 244 15.70 7.77 6.79
N ALA A 245 16.15 6.51 6.76
CA ALA A 245 15.64 5.50 5.83
C ALA A 245 14.14 5.29 5.97
N ASN A 246 13.66 5.20 7.21
CA ASN A 246 12.23 5.02 7.48
C ASN A 246 11.43 6.28 7.12
N VAL A 247 11.91 7.48 7.46
CA VAL A 247 11.29 8.76 7.06
C VAL A 247 11.15 8.84 5.54
N LEU A 248 12.24 8.58 4.81
CA LEU A 248 12.25 8.61 3.36
C LEU A 248 11.33 7.54 2.76
N ARG A 249 11.34 6.32 3.31
CA ARG A 249 10.42 5.25 2.91
C ARG A 249 8.97 5.68 3.09
N ARG A 250 8.60 6.26 4.23
CA ARG A 250 7.25 6.75 4.54
C ARG A 250 6.79 7.82 3.54
N ILE A 251 7.67 8.73 3.16
CA ILE A 251 7.42 9.74 2.12
C ILE A 251 7.29 9.10 0.72
N ILE A 252 8.16 8.15 0.36
CA ILE A 252 8.08 7.42 -0.92
C ILE A 252 6.75 6.67 -1.02
N MET A 253 6.30 6.03 0.08
CA MET A 253 5.05 5.27 0.12
C MET A 253 3.81 6.13 -0.21
N LEU A 254 3.87 7.46 -0.04
CA LEU A 254 2.79 8.38 -0.45
C LEU A 254 2.55 8.42 -1.96
N VAL A 255 3.60 8.17 -2.74
CA VAL A 255 3.62 8.40 -4.19
C VAL A 255 3.83 7.11 -4.97
N THR A 256 4.63 6.19 -4.45
CA THR A 256 5.05 4.98 -5.16
C THR A 256 3.87 4.09 -5.58
N PRO A 257 3.91 3.51 -6.80
CA PRO A 257 2.99 2.45 -7.21
C PRO A 257 3.29 1.09 -6.53
N GLN A 258 4.42 0.97 -5.82
CA GLN A 258 4.83 -0.28 -5.21
C GLN A 258 4.10 -0.53 -3.88
N GLU A 259 3.56 -1.73 -3.70
CA GLU A 259 2.96 -2.17 -2.45
C GLU A 259 3.96 -2.15 -1.28
N HIS A 260 5.21 -2.53 -1.56
CA HIS A 260 6.27 -2.64 -0.56
C HIS A 260 7.58 -2.05 -1.07
N VAL A 261 8.16 -1.14 -0.28
CA VAL A 261 9.50 -0.60 -0.54
C VAL A 261 10.49 -1.16 0.49
N GLN A 262 11.53 -1.84 0.02
CA GLN A 262 12.57 -2.37 0.90
C GLN A 262 13.48 -1.26 1.43
N THR A 263 13.79 -1.28 2.74
CA THR A 263 14.68 -0.29 3.37
C THR A 263 16.07 -0.27 2.72
N SER A 264 16.57 -1.40 2.23
CA SER A 264 17.87 -1.50 1.53
C SER A 264 17.92 -0.66 0.24
N VAL A 265 16.81 -0.57 -0.49
CA VAL A 265 16.67 0.25 -1.71
C VAL A 265 16.74 1.73 -1.35
N VAL A 266 16.04 2.12 -0.28
CA VAL A 266 16.00 3.51 0.22
C VAL A 266 17.33 3.94 0.84
N TYR A 267 18.05 3.01 1.48
CA TYR A 267 19.32 3.31 2.13
C TYR A 267 20.37 3.84 1.15
N ARG A 268 20.36 3.35 -0.10
CA ARG A 268 21.27 3.81 -1.16
C ARG A 268 21.04 5.26 -1.57
N THR A 269 19.81 5.77 -1.37
CA THR A 269 19.45 7.15 -1.71
C THR A 269 19.62 8.13 -0.56
N LEU A 270 19.91 7.64 0.65
CA LEU A 270 20.07 8.51 1.82
C LEU A 270 21.19 9.53 1.65
N LYS A 271 22.33 9.15 1.05
CA LYS A 271 23.44 10.10 0.81
C LYS A 271 23.02 11.28 -0.07
N ARG A 272 22.00 11.11 -0.92
CA ARG A 272 21.48 12.17 -1.80
C ARG A 272 20.50 13.10 -1.08
N VAL A 273 19.67 12.56 -0.18
CA VAL A 273 18.58 13.29 0.49
C VAL A 273 19.02 13.87 1.84
N PHE A 274 19.86 13.13 2.57
CA PHE A 274 20.41 13.46 3.90
C PHE A 274 21.95 13.38 3.89
N PRO A 275 22.62 14.24 3.09
CA PRO A 275 24.08 14.23 2.97
C PRO A 275 24.80 14.44 4.31
N GLU A 276 24.18 15.16 5.26
CA GLU A 276 24.70 15.49 6.58
C GLU A 276 24.97 14.28 7.49
N LEU A 277 24.42 13.10 7.14
CA LEU A 277 24.66 11.83 7.83
C LEU A 277 26.03 11.20 7.49
N TRP A 278 26.79 11.81 6.58
CA TRP A 278 28.15 11.43 6.23
C TRP A 278 29.13 12.54 6.58
N LEU A 279 30.13 12.21 7.40
CA LEU A 279 31.23 13.10 7.77
C LEU A 279 32.24 13.11 6.62
N SER A 280 32.24 14.18 5.81
CA SER A 280 33.37 14.60 4.96
C SER A 280 33.97 13.61 3.94
N GLU A 281 33.18 13.15 2.96
CA GLU A 281 33.75 12.82 1.64
C GLU A 281 33.15 13.77 0.62
N GLU A 282 33.94 14.20 -0.36
CA GLU A 282 33.53 15.04 -1.47
C GLU A 282 32.11 14.66 -1.91
N LEU A 283 31.16 15.57 -1.66
CA LEU A 283 29.80 15.45 -2.17
C LEU A 283 29.89 15.63 -3.68
N HIS A 284 30.23 14.57 -4.41
CA HIS A 284 30.00 14.54 -5.84
C HIS A 284 28.51 14.78 -6.04
N PHE A 285 28.19 15.91 -6.67
CA PHE A 285 26.82 16.27 -7.00
C PHE A 285 26.33 15.30 -8.09
N GLU A 286 25.82 14.17 -7.64
CA GLU A 286 25.04 13.24 -8.45
C GLU A 286 23.86 14.01 -9.10
N PRO A 287 23.35 13.54 -10.25
CA PRO A 287 22.38 14.30 -11.04
C PRO A 287 21.19 14.78 -10.21
N PRO A 288 20.67 16.00 -10.48
CA PRO A 288 19.60 16.62 -9.70
C PRO A 288 18.28 15.84 -9.76
N LYS A 289 18.17 14.89 -10.70
CA LYS A 289 17.06 13.96 -10.82
C LYS A 289 17.52 12.51 -10.68
N PHE A 290 16.78 11.72 -9.92
CA PHE A 290 17.01 10.28 -9.81
C PHE A 290 15.72 9.52 -9.54
N THR A 291 15.78 8.20 -9.61
CA THR A 291 14.62 7.34 -9.37
C THR A 291 14.94 6.30 -8.31
N VAL A 292 13.99 6.04 -7.42
CA VAL A 292 14.06 4.99 -6.40
C VAL A 292 12.67 4.45 -6.14
N ALA A 293 12.52 3.12 -6.08
CA ALA A 293 11.26 2.46 -5.75
C ALA A 293 10.04 2.97 -6.58
N GLY A 294 10.20 3.14 -7.89
CA GLY A 294 9.12 3.61 -8.77
C GLY A 294 8.75 5.08 -8.62
N VAL A 295 9.60 5.87 -7.95
CA VAL A 295 9.40 7.31 -7.70
C VAL A 295 10.59 8.09 -8.22
N GLN A 296 10.31 9.18 -8.92
CA GLN A 296 11.30 10.14 -9.39
C GLN A 296 11.43 11.29 -8.39
N PHE A 297 12.67 11.59 -8.01
CA PHE A 297 13.07 12.73 -7.20
C PHE A 297 13.70 13.77 -8.10
N GLU A 298 13.35 15.03 -7.90
CA GLU A 298 13.94 16.20 -8.54
C GLU A 298 14.20 17.26 -7.48
N ARG A 299 15.46 17.70 -7.37
CA ARG A 299 15.86 18.79 -6.48
C ARG A 299 15.38 20.12 -7.04
N LEU A 300 14.62 20.89 -6.26
CA LEU A 300 14.08 22.20 -6.66
C LEU A 300 14.95 23.37 -6.21
N THR A 301 15.60 23.26 -5.05
CA THR A 301 16.45 24.31 -4.47
C THR A 301 17.78 23.74 -4.02
N ASP A 302 18.83 24.55 -4.08
CA ASP A 302 20.14 24.22 -3.54
C ASP A 302 20.29 24.77 -2.11
N GLY A 303 21.05 24.07 -1.25
CA GLY A 303 21.34 24.47 0.13
C GLY A 303 20.79 23.54 1.21
N ALA A 304 21.02 23.89 2.49
CA ALA A 304 20.72 23.05 3.66
C ALA A 304 19.21 22.78 3.88
N LYS A 305 18.34 23.60 3.29
CA LYS A 305 16.88 23.51 3.37
C LYS A 305 16.28 23.16 2.01
N CYS A 306 16.90 22.18 1.36
CA CYS A 306 16.55 21.67 0.03
C CYS A 306 15.08 21.21 -0.07
N GLU A 307 14.40 21.65 -1.12
CA GLU A 307 13.06 21.17 -1.49
C GLU A 307 13.15 20.08 -2.55
N TRP A 308 12.40 19.01 -2.34
CA TRP A 308 12.32 17.88 -3.25
C TRP A 308 10.94 17.81 -3.90
N PHE A 309 10.92 17.85 -5.22
CA PHE A 309 9.76 17.42 -6.00
C PHE A 309 9.84 15.92 -6.21
N ILE A 310 8.77 15.24 -5.82
CA ILE A 310 8.65 13.79 -5.84
C ILE A 310 7.42 13.45 -6.69
N SER A 311 7.58 12.55 -7.66
CA SER A 311 6.50 12.11 -8.54
C SER A 311 6.63 10.64 -8.88
N ARG A 312 5.53 10.00 -9.30
CA ARG A 312 5.62 8.65 -9.86
C ARG A 312 6.58 8.62 -11.05
N GLN A 313 7.39 7.57 -11.12
CA GLN A 313 8.29 7.36 -12.24
C GLN A 313 7.49 7.24 -13.54
N PRO A 314 7.77 8.05 -14.57
CA PRO A 314 7.16 7.90 -15.87
C PRO A 314 7.45 6.53 -16.48
N HIS A 315 6.46 5.94 -17.17
CA HIS A 315 6.66 4.67 -17.87
C HIS A 315 7.60 4.85 -19.06
N SER A 316 8.74 4.16 -19.06
CA SER A 316 9.63 4.05 -20.21
C SER A 316 9.20 2.92 -21.14
N THR A 317 9.71 2.90 -22.37
CA THR A 317 9.50 1.82 -23.36
C THR A 317 9.94 0.44 -22.83
N SER A 318 10.87 0.41 -21.87
CA SER A 318 11.38 -0.80 -21.22
C SER A 318 10.54 -1.30 -20.04
N THR A 319 9.57 -0.53 -19.56
CA THR A 319 8.74 -0.89 -18.39
C THR A 319 7.39 -1.42 -18.84
N SER A 320 6.96 -2.58 -18.31
CA SER A 320 5.62 -3.11 -18.58
C SER A 320 4.56 -2.13 -18.09
N MET A 321 3.69 -1.67 -18.98
CA MET A 321 2.60 -0.76 -18.61
C MET A 321 1.42 -1.53 -18.03
N PRO A 322 0.77 -1.02 -16.97
CA PRO A 322 -0.49 -1.57 -16.51
C PRO A 322 -1.56 -1.31 -17.59
N VAL A 323 -2.11 -2.38 -18.16
CA VAL A 323 -3.28 -2.31 -19.05
C VAL A 323 -4.38 -3.14 -18.43
N ILE A 324 -5.50 -2.50 -18.11
CA ILE A 324 -6.67 -3.16 -17.54
C ILE A 324 -7.78 -3.13 -18.59
N SER A 325 -8.36 -4.29 -18.90
CA SER A 325 -9.50 -4.39 -19.81
C SER A 325 -10.81 -4.45 -19.05
N PHE A 326 -11.80 -3.69 -19.53
CA PHE A 326 -13.16 -3.64 -19.02
C PHE A 326 -14.13 -4.08 -20.13
N PRO A 327 -14.51 -5.36 -20.16
CA PRO A 327 -15.40 -5.88 -21.19
C PRO A 327 -16.79 -5.24 -21.10
N HIS A 328 -17.50 -5.20 -22.24
CA HIS A 328 -18.90 -4.81 -22.25
C HIS A 328 -19.74 -5.77 -21.39
N ARG A 329 -20.66 -5.22 -20.58
CA ARG A 329 -21.59 -5.98 -19.74
C ARG A 329 -23.03 -5.69 -20.17
N LYS A 330 -23.84 -6.74 -20.30
CA LYS A 330 -25.21 -6.68 -20.84
C LYS A 330 -26.17 -5.76 -20.08
N GLU A 331 -25.94 -5.50 -18.79
CA GLU A 331 -26.85 -4.77 -17.91
C GLU A 331 -26.39 -3.34 -17.58
N SER A 332 -25.43 -2.76 -18.32
CA SER A 332 -24.75 -1.51 -17.91
C SER A 332 -24.36 -1.55 -16.42
N SER A 333 -23.95 -2.71 -15.90
CA SER A 333 -23.58 -2.82 -14.49
C SER A 333 -22.19 -2.22 -14.28
N TRP A 334 -21.91 -1.77 -13.05
CA TRP A 334 -20.54 -1.45 -12.65
C TRP A 334 -19.64 -2.68 -12.79
N SER A 335 -18.38 -2.46 -13.18
CA SER A 335 -17.33 -3.46 -13.03
C SER A 335 -16.99 -3.68 -11.55
N GLU A 336 -16.29 -4.78 -11.27
CA GLU A 336 -15.58 -4.90 -10.00
C GLU A 336 -14.56 -3.75 -9.87
N TRP A 337 -14.30 -3.35 -8.63
CA TRP A 337 -13.18 -2.45 -8.32
C TRP A 337 -11.87 -3.11 -8.70
N THR A 338 -11.07 -2.41 -9.50
CA THR A 338 -9.76 -2.89 -9.93
C THR A 338 -8.69 -1.89 -9.53
N LEU A 339 -7.58 -2.39 -9.00
CA LEU A 339 -6.45 -1.56 -8.58
C LEU A 339 -5.59 -1.21 -9.81
N TYR A 340 -5.61 0.04 -10.22
CA TYR A 340 -4.72 0.60 -11.23
C TYR A 340 -3.43 1.10 -10.58
N ASP A 341 -2.32 0.60 -11.09
CA ASP A 341 -0.92 0.90 -10.71
C ASP A 341 -0.55 0.79 -9.22
N GLY A 342 -1.45 0.30 -8.37
CA GLY A 342 -1.25 0.25 -6.92
C GLY A 342 -1.78 1.47 -6.17
N ARG A 343 -2.27 2.52 -6.86
CA ARG A 343 -2.74 3.76 -6.20
C ARG A 343 -4.22 4.05 -6.35
N TYR A 344 -4.83 3.63 -7.45
CA TYR A 344 -6.18 4.04 -7.78
C TYR A 344 -7.07 2.82 -7.89
N TRP A 345 -8.06 2.72 -7.01
CA TRP A 345 -9.20 1.86 -7.25
C TRP A 345 -10.05 2.51 -8.32
N ILE A 346 -10.30 1.80 -9.42
CA ILE A 346 -11.15 2.28 -10.50
C ILE A 346 -12.16 1.19 -10.82
N ARG A 347 -13.42 1.59 -10.94
CA ARG A 347 -14.46 0.79 -11.58
C ARG A 347 -15.16 1.61 -12.64
N ILE A 348 -15.65 0.95 -13.68
CA ILE A 348 -16.33 1.63 -14.77
C ILE A 348 -17.66 0.96 -15.11
N GLN A 349 -18.59 1.78 -15.59
CA GLN A 349 -19.82 1.37 -16.26
C GLN A 349 -19.56 1.52 -17.76
N ASN A 350 -19.35 0.41 -18.47
CA ASN A 350 -19.05 0.42 -19.90
C ASN A 350 -20.34 0.36 -20.73
N HIS A 351 -20.71 1.47 -21.38
CA HIS A 351 -21.86 1.53 -22.31
C HIS A 351 -21.46 1.30 -23.76
N CYS A 352 -20.16 1.23 -24.06
CA CYS A 352 -19.67 0.86 -25.38
C CYS A 352 -19.91 -0.64 -25.59
N LYS A 353 -20.39 -1.04 -26.77
CA LYS A 353 -20.58 -2.46 -27.14
C LYS A 353 -19.25 -3.21 -27.38
N VAL A 354 -18.13 -2.59 -27.01
CA VAL A 354 -16.76 -3.09 -27.14
C VAL A 354 -16.02 -2.91 -25.81
N PRO A 355 -14.94 -3.68 -25.56
CA PRO A 355 -14.13 -3.49 -24.37
C PRO A 355 -13.51 -2.09 -24.31
N LEU A 356 -13.48 -1.51 -23.12
CA LEU A 356 -12.68 -0.33 -22.81
C LEU A 356 -11.40 -0.76 -22.12
N PHE A 357 -10.37 0.10 -22.14
CA PHE A 357 -9.10 -0.19 -21.49
C PHE A 357 -8.62 0.99 -20.67
N ILE A 358 -7.92 0.74 -19.57
CA ILE A 358 -7.18 1.78 -18.84
C ILE A 358 -5.69 1.50 -19.00
N ARG A 359 -4.94 2.51 -19.42
CA ARG A 359 -3.47 2.50 -19.48
C ARG A 359 -2.91 3.89 -19.14
N PRO A 360 -1.59 4.02 -18.89
CA PRO A 360 -0.96 5.31 -18.70
C PRO A 360 -1.17 6.22 -19.91
N TYR A 361 -1.44 7.49 -19.65
CA TYR A 361 -1.48 8.55 -20.64
C TYR A 361 -0.09 8.78 -21.25
N ARG A 362 0.00 9.01 -22.55
CA ARG A 362 1.26 9.20 -23.25
C ARG A 362 1.34 10.54 -23.97
N LYS A 363 2.52 10.85 -24.49
CA LYS A 363 2.76 12.08 -25.26
C LYS A 363 1.99 12.06 -26.58
N GLU A 364 1.90 10.89 -27.22
CA GLU A 364 1.21 10.70 -28.49
C GLU A 364 -0.30 10.90 -28.35
N ASP A 365 -0.86 10.48 -27.20
CA ASP A 365 -2.28 10.60 -26.88
C ASP A 365 -2.74 12.07 -26.75
N HIS A 366 -1.81 12.99 -26.48
CA HIS A 366 -2.15 14.35 -26.06
C HIS A 366 -2.91 15.14 -27.10
N ASN A 367 -2.46 15.08 -28.35
CA ASN A 367 -3.06 15.86 -29.43
C ASN A 367 -4.46 15.33 -29.77
N MET A 368 -4.62 14.00 -29.85
CA MET A 368 -5.91 13.36 -30.11
C MET A 368 -6.91 13.66 -29.00
N PHE A 369 -6.51 13.50 -27.73
CA PHE A 369 -7.40 13.81 -26.61
C PHE A 369 -7.79 15.28 -26.58
N LYS A 370 -6.84 16.20 -26.79
CA LYS A 370 -7.11 17.64 -26.88
C LYS A 370 -8.12 17.97 -27.99
N GLN A 371 -7.98 17.36 -29.17
CA GLN A 371 -8.89 17.58 -30.30
C GLN A 371 -10.31 17.05 -30.04
N SER A 372 -10.46 15.99 -29.23
CA SER A 372 -11.78 15.47 -28.82
C SER A 372 -12.55 16.45 -27.91
N LEU A 373 -11.85 17.41 -27.29
CA LEU A 373 -12.45 18.38 -26.38
C LEU A 373 -12.83 19.68 -27.13
N PRO A 374 -13.92 20.37 -26.71
CA PRO A 374 -14.25 21.70 -27.21
C PRO A 374 -13.06 22.67 -27.12
N MET A 375 -12.83 23.50 -28.15
CA MET A 375 -11.67 24.41 -28.22
C MET A 375 -11.51 25.31 -26.97
N LYS A 376 -12.62 25.74 -26.37
CA LYS A 376 -12.65 26.52 -25.12
C LYS A 376 -11.96 25.82 -23.94
N MET A 377 -11.82 24.49 -23.97
CA MET A 377 -11.20 23.67 -22.92
C MET A 377 -9.70 23.45 -23.11
N TRP A 378 -9.12 23.82 -24.26
CA TRP A 378 -7.72 23.55 -24.55
C TRP A 378 -6.77 24.28 -23.60
N ASN A 379 -7.01 25.58 -23.37
CA ASN A 379 -6.22 26.39 -22.44
C ASN A 379 -6.44 25.98 -20.96
N PRO A 380 -7.68 25.76 -20.49
CA PRO A 380 -7.94 25.18 -19.17
C PRO A 380 -7.23 23.83 -18.94
N LEU A 381 -7.29 22.90 -19.90
CA LEU A 381 -6.61 21.61 -19.81
C LEU A 381 -5.09 21.79 -19.67
N HIS A 382 -4.50 22.66 -20.49
CA HIS A 382 -3.06 22.92 -20.41
C HIS A 382 -2.67 23.49 -19.04
N LYS A 383 -3.40 24.48 -18.53
CA LYS A 383 -3.16 25.08 -17.21
C LYS A 383 -3.32 24.04 -16.09
N LEU A 384 -4.35 23.21 -16.16
CA LEU A 384 -4.62 22.16 -15.19
C LEU A 384 -3.52 21.11 -15.17
N LEU A 385 -3.10 20.59 -16.33
CA LEU A 385 -2.01 19.61 -16.43
C LEU A 385 -0.69 20.22 -15.96
N LYS A 386 -0.39 21.48 -16.32
CA LYS A 386 0.80 22.17 -15.82
C LYS A 386 0.79 22.30 -14.30
N HIS A 387 -0.38 22.55 -13.72
CA HIS A 387 -0.51 22.65 -12.27
C HIS A 387 -0.44 21.27 -11.61
N ILE A 388 -1.37 20.35 -11.88
CA ILE A 388 -1.57 19.07 -11.19
C ILE A 388 -0.51 18.02 -11.56
N ALA A 389 -0.14 17.91 -12.83
CA ALA A 389 0.77 16.88 -13.33
C ALA A 389 1.93 17.52 -14.14
N PRO A 390 2.83 18.26 -13.47
CA PRO A 390 3.92 18.95 -14.14
C PRO A 390 4.94 17.96 -14.72
N VAL A 391 5.64 18.38 -15.78
CA VAL A 391 6.73 17.60 -16.41
C VAL A 391 6.24 16.21 -16.85
N ASP A 392 7.03 15.16 -16.60
CA ASP A 392 6.78 13.79 -17.06
C ASP A 392 5.75 13.05 -16.21
N SER A 393 5.40 13.59 -15.03
CA SER A 393 4.41 12.97 -14.12
C SER A 393 3.03 12.80 -14.77
N ARG A 394 2.66 13.64 -15.74
CA ARG A 394 1.40 13.49 -16.50
C ARG A 394 1.29 12.17 -17.24
N TYR A 395 2.41 11.54 -17.57
CA TYR A 395 2.42 10.25 -18.28
C TYR A 395 2.30 9.05 -17.34
N THR A 396 1.94 9.30 -16.08
CA THR A 396 1.54 8.30 -15.08
C THR A 396 0.04 8.36 -14.79
N LEU A 397 -0.67 9.35 -15.34
CA LEU A 397 -2.12 9.48 -15.18
C LEU A 397 -2.82 8.29 -15.85
N PRO A 398 -3.79 7.65 -15.19
CA PRO A 398 -4.68 6.71 -15.86
C PRO A 398 -5.47 7.44 -16.93
N ALA A 399 -5.61 6.81 -18.09
CA ALA A 399 -6.47 7.27 -19.17
C ALA A 399 -7.39 6.11 -19.61
N ILE A 400 -8.68 6.39 -19.76
CA ILE A 400 -9.68 5.44 -20.28
C ILE A 400 -9.64 5.53 -21.80
N PHE A 401 -9.51 4.37 -22.46
CA PHE A 401 -9.49 4.20 -23.90
C PHE A 401 -10.73 3.45 -24.38
N GLY A 402 -11.24 3.85 -25.52
CA GLY A 402 -12.37 3.20 -26.19
C GLY A 402 -12.26 3.29 -27.71
N PRO A 403 -13.29 2.85 -28.43
CA PRO A 403 -13.28 2.80 -29.89
C PRO A 403 -13.21 4.22 -30.47
N GLY A 404 -12.26 4.45 -31.36
CA GLY A 404 -12.25 5.61 -32.26
C GLY A 404 -12.97 5.33 -33.58
N ASP A 405 -13.23 6.38 -34.34
CA ASP A 405 -13.94 6.31 -35.62
C ASP A 405 -13.20 5.45 -36.66
N ASP A 406 -11.87 5.45 -36.62
CA ASP A 406 -10.99 4.70 -37.52
C ASP A 406 -10.64 3.29 -37.01
N GLY A 407 -11.28 2.85 -35.92
CA GLY A 407 -11.00 1.57 -35.27
C GLY A 407 -9.77 1.57 -34.33
N GLU A 408 -8.96 2.63 -34.34
CA GLU A 408 -7.90 2.83 -33.34
C GLU A 408 -8.47 3.26 -31.98
N ALA A 409 -7.82 2.84 -30.90
CA ALA A 409 -8.25 3.18 -29.55
C ALA A 409 -7.91 4.63 -29.20
N ILE A 410 -8.92 5.45 -28.87
CA ILE A 410 -8.74 6.86 -28.51
C ILE A 410 -8.92 7.09 -27.01
N VAL A 411 -8.30 8.14 -26.48
CA VAL A 411 -8.53 8.57 -25.09
C VAL A 411 -9.95 9.12 -24.97
N LEU A 412 -10.75 8.49 -24.14
CA LEU A 412 -12.09 8.93 -23.77
C LEU A 412 -12.07 9.87 -22.57
N ALA A 413 -11.25 9.58 -21.56
CA ALA A 413 -11.24 10.37 -20.32
C ALA A 413 -9.95 10.22 -19.52
N LEU A 414 -9.67 11.21 -18.67
CA LEU A 414 -8.66 11.17 -17.61
C LEU A 414 -9.39 11.04 -16.26
N PRO A 415 -9.64 9.82 -15.75
CA PRO A 415 -10.53 9.60 -14.61
C PRO A 415 -10.12 10.36 -13.35
N THR A 416 -8.84 10.36 -12.98
CA THR A 416 -8.36 11.04 -11.75
C THR A 416 -8.43 12.57 -11.83
N LEU A 417 -8.61 13.12 -13.03
CA LEU A 417 -8.84 14.55 -13.24
C LEU A 417 -10.32 14.85 -13.53
N ASN A 418 -11.18 13.83 -13.60
CA ASN A 418 -12.57 13.92 -14.00
C ASN A 418 -12.79 14.72 -15.31
N ILE A 419 -11.98 14.46 -16.34
CA ILE A 419 -12.04 15.16 -17.65
C ILE A 419 -12.44 14.17 -18.74
N GLY A 420 -13.42 14.56 -19.56
CA GLY A 420 -13.77 13.88 -20.81
C GLY A 420 -14.50 14.84 -21.77
N PRO A 421 -14.79 14.40 -23.01
CA PRO A 421 -15.57 15.15 -23.98
C PRO A 421 -17.03 15.30 -23.52
N HIS A 422 -17.77 16.17 -24.22
CA HIS A 422 -19.17 16.39 -23.92
C HIS A 422 -19.99 15.09 -24.12
N LYS A 423 -20.93 14.78 -23.21
CA LYS A 423 -21.75 13.55 -23.21
C LYS A 423 -20.96 12.25 -23.04
N ILE A 424 -19.76 12.29 -22.43
CA ILE A 424 -18.95 11.08 -22.22
C ILE A 424 -19.67 10.01 -21.38
N GLU A 425 -20.59 10.40 -20.49
CA GLU A 425 -21.44 9.50 -19.71
C GLU A 425 -22.29 8.52 -20.55
N ASN A 426 -22.54 8.85 -21.82
CA ASN A 426 -23.22 7.95 -22.75
C ASN A 426 -22.33 6.78 -23.20
N MET A 427 -21.01 6.94 -23.10
CA MET A 427 -20.01 5.93 -23.47
C MET A 427 -19.48 5.19 -22.25
N VAL A 428 -19.15 5.94 -21.19
CA VAL A 428 -18.55 5.40 -19.97
C VAL A 428 -18.87 6.28 -18.77
N LYS A 429 -19.14 5.65 -17.63
CA LYS A 429 -19.04 6.29 -16.31
C LYS A 429 -17.94 5.61 -15.52
N TRP A 430 -17.28 6.32 -14.63
CA TRP A 430 -16.28 5.76 -13.74
C TRP A 430 -16.49 6.26 -12.32
N GLU A 431 -15.97 5.47 -11.38
CA GLU A 431 -15.71 5.91 -10.02
C GLU A 431 -14.25 5.59 -9.70
N GLU A 432 -13.59 6.50 -9.00
CA GLU A 432 -12.23 6.33 -8.55
C GLU A 432 -12.06 6.63 -7.06
N GLU A 433 -11.22 5.83 -6.41
CA GLU A 433 -10.80 6.01 -5.02
C GLU A 433 -9.28 5.87 -4.94
N VAL A 434 -8.65 6.60 -4.01
CA VAL A 434 -7.20 6.54 -3.82
C VAL A 434 -6.91 5.62 -2.63
N VAL A 435 -6.01 4.66 -2.84
CA VAL A 435 -5.52 3.79 -1.78
C VAL A 435 -4.90 4.63 -0.67
N THR A 436 -5.35 4.45 0.57
CA THR A 436 -4.63 5.05 1.71
C THR A 436 -3.31 4.34 1.88
N VAL A 437 -2.29 5.15 2.10
CA VAL A 437 -0.99 4.64 2.48
C VAL A 437 -1.03 4.46 3.99
N HIS A 438 -1.41 3.29 4.48
CA HIS A 438 -1.35 3.00 5.93
C HIS A 438 0.08 3.18 6.46
N GLU A 439 1.05 2.84 5.61
CA GLU A 439 2.45 3.14 5.82
C GLU A 439 2.82 4.63 5.72
N ALA A 440 1.93 5.59 5.56
CA ALA A 440 2.27 7.01 5.77
C ALA A 440 2.25 7.38 7.26
N GLY A 441 1.51 6.63 8.08
CA GLY A 441 1.33 6.94 9.51
C GLY A 441 0.34 8.09 9.73
N ALA A 442 -0.22 8.16 10.94
CA ALA A 442 -1.18 9.20 11.30
C ALA A 442 -0.56 10.60 11.19
N THR A 443 0.74 10.72 11.48
CA THR A 443 1.48 11.99 11.47
C THR A 443 1.48 12.64 10.10
N ILE A 444 1.76 11.89 9.02
CA ILE A 444 1.71 12.45 7.67
C ILE A 444 0.30 12.94 7.32
N MET A 445 -0.73 12.21 7.75
CA MET A 445 -2.13 12.61 7.52
C MET A 445 -2.54 13.86 8.32
N TYR A 446 -1.81 14.26 9.36
CA TYR A 446 -2.00 15.55 10.05
C TYR A 446 -1.23 16.70 9.39
N ILE A 447 -0.14 16.39 8.67
CA ILE A 447 0.68 17.37 7.92
C ILE A 447 0.00 17.74 6.60
N LEU A 448 -0.69 16.77 5.97
CA LEU A 448 -1.50 16.93 4.75
C LEU A 448 -2.82 17.64 5.05
#